data_AF-A0A1D2RC37-F1
#
_entry.id   AF-A0A1D2RC37-F1
#
_cell.length_a   1.000
_cell.length_b   1.000
_cell.length_c   1.000
_cell.angle_alpha   90.00
_cell.angle_beta   90.00
_cell.angle_gamma   90.00
#
_symmetry.space_group_name_H-M   'P 1'
#
loop_
_entity.id
_entity.type
_entity.pdbx_description
1 polymer ?
#
loop_
_entity_poly.entity_id
_entity_poly.type
_entity_poly.pdbx_seq_one_letter_code
_entity_poly.pdbx_strand_id
1 'polypeptide(L)'
;MKNVGVSAGLVLVVMYVLILGSIFGITLIFGGGKGLIDIIGKGLMSGIMVVSVITILFSIIFIIIFLIESGILFLFAKIFGGKGSFTTQTYLISLPYAALIWIGVVTSFILSMNPIIVYIYALYPVAMALKESHNYSTIKAGLTLLPAILFIILLIISSILL
;
A
#
# COMPACT_ATOMS: atom_id res chain seq x y z
N MET A 1 -27.19 -7.90 5.63
CA MET A 1 -25.92 -7.34 5.12
C MET A 1 -24.95 -8.49 4.94
N LYS A 2 -24.87 -9.06 3.74
CA LYS A 2 -24.21 -10.35 3.45
C LYS A 2 -22.78 -10.12 2.94
N ASN A 3 -21.78 -10.66 3.64
CA ASN A 3 -20.52 -11.25 3.16
C ASN A 3 -19.69 -10.60 2.03
N VAL A 4 -19.84 -9.31 1.70
CA VAL A 4 -19.05 -8.67 0.62
C VAL A 4 -17.56 -8.55 0.96
N GLY A 5 -17.21 -8.44 2.24
CA GLY A 5 -15.81 -8.32 2.69
C GLY A 5 -14.99 -9.61 2.52
N VAL A 6 -15.63 -10.78 2.68
CA VAL A 6 -14.96 -12.08 2.54
C VAL A 6 -14.71 -12.41 1.07
N SER A 7 -15.64 -12.03 0.18
CA SER A 7 -15.47 -12.27 -1.27
C SER A 7 -14.35 -11.45 -1.88
N ALA A 8 -14.14 -10.20 -1.43
CA ALA A 8 -13.06 -9.35 -1.97
C ALA A 8 -11.66 -9.84 -1.53
N GLY A 9 -11.52 -10.27 -0.27
CA GLY A 9 -10.28 -10.86 0.23
C GLY A 9 -9.94 -12.18 -0.46
N LEU A 10 -10.94 -13.04 -0.70
CA LEU A 10 -10.75 -14.31 -1.39
C LEU A 10 -10.30 -14.11 -2.85
N VAL A 11 -10.86 -13.13 -3.55
CA VAL A 11 -10.50 -12.82 -4.94
C VAL A 11 -9.04 -12.34 -5.04
N LEU A 12 -8.58 -11.50 -4.12
CA LEU A 12 -7.17 -11.06 -4.08
C LEU A 12 -6.20 -12.23 -3.82
N VAL A 13 -6.54 -13.13 -2.90
CA VAL A 13 -5.73 -14.31 -2.61
C VAL A 13 -5.66 -15.25 -3.83
N VAL A 14 -6.78 -15.50 -4.50
CA VAL A 14 -6.84 -16.35 -5.70
C VAL A 14 -6.02 -15.77 -6.85
N MET A 15 -6.12 -14.45 -7.09
CA MET A 15 -5.34 -13.80 -8.15
C MET A 15 -3.82 -13.83 -7.85
N TYR A 16 -3.42 -13.66 -6.60
CA TYR A 16 -2.02 -13.71 -6.20
C TYR A 16 -1.41 -15.12 -6.40
N VAL A 17 -2.16 -16.17 -6.08
CA VAL A 17 -1.76 -17.56 -6.28
C VAL A 17 -1.62 -17.90 -7.78
N LEU A 18 -2.51 -17.39 -8.63
CA LEU A 18 -2.45 -17.62 -10.08
C LEU A 18 -1.24 -16.95 -10.73
N ILE A 19 -0.83 -15.77 -10.28
CA ILE A 19 0.34 -15.04 -10.80
C ILE A 19 1.63 -15.77 -10.41
N LEU A 20 1.77 -16.17 -9.14
CA LEU A 20 2.94 -16.93 -8.70
C LEU A 20 3.01 -18.31 -9.35
N GLY A 21 1.87 -18.99 -9.53
CA GLY A 21 1.80 -20.29 -10.20
C GLY A 21 2.18 -20.24 -11.69
N SER A 22 1.85 -19.16 -12.39
CA SER A 22 2.15 -19.01 -13.82
C SER A 22 3.61 -18.66 -14.08
N ILE A 23 4.22 -17.79 -13.25
CA ILE A 23 5.66 -17.52 -13.29
C ILE A 23 6.47 -18.80 -13.00
N PHE A 24 5.99 -19.59 -12.03
CA PHE A 24 6.60 -20.86 -11.66
C PHE A 24 6.49 -21.93 -12.78
N GLY A 25 5.32 -22.02 -13.43
CA GLY A 25 5.09 -22.96 -14.53
C GLY A 25 5.96 -22.69 -15.76
N ILE A 26 6.16 -21.42 -16.11
CA ILE A 26 7.04 -21.03 -17.24
C ILE A 26 8.49 -21.45 -16.97
N THR A 27 8.95 -21.31 -15.73
CA THR A 27 10.33 -21.62 -15.35
C THR A 27 10.65 -23.12 -15.40
N LEU A 28 9.66 -23.98 -15.15
CA LEU A 28 9.79 -25.45 -15.21
C LEU A 28 9.80 -26.01 -16.64
N ILE A 29 9.11 -25.37 -17.58
CA ILE A 29 8.98 -25.86 -18.97
C ILE A 29 10.26 -25.62 -19.78
N PHE A 30 10.99 -24.53 -19.52
CA PHE A 30 12.20 -24.18 -20.28
C PHE A 30 13.51 -24.74 -19.69
N GLY A 31 13.49 -25.35 -18.49
CA GLY A 31 14.68 -25.86 -17.81
C GLY A 31 14.70 -27.38 -17.65
N GLY A 32 15.09 -28.14 -18.69
CA GLY A 32 15.44 -29.56 -18.51
C GLY A 32 16.61 -29.69 -17.52
N GLY A 33 16.73 -30.67 -16.63
CA GLY A 33 16.06 -31.93 -16.39
C GLY A 33 17.05 -32.77 -15.55
N LYS A 34 16.81 -32.87 -14.23
CA LYS A 34 17.53 -33.65 -13.20
C LYS A 34 18.75 -33.01 -12.49
N GLY A 35 19.73 -32.40 -13.16
CA GLY A 35 20.89 -31.78 -12.46
C GLY A 35 20.61 -30.37 -11.91
N LEU A 36 19.83 -29.58 -12.66
CA LEU A 36 19.34 -28.27 -12.25
C LEU A 36 18.24 -28.35 -11.19
N ILE A 37 17.46 -29.45 -11.14
CA ILE A 37 16.32 -29.58 -10.23
C ILE A 37 16.73 -29.66 -8.76
N ASP A 38 17.93 -30.12 -8.44
CA ASP A 38 18.41 -30.16 -7.04
C ASP A 38 19.11 -28.87 -6.60
N ILE A 39 19.83 -28.19 -7.50
CA ILE A 39 20.50 -26.91 -7.24
C ILE A 39 19.47 -25.77 -7.26
N ILE A 40 18.56 -25.77 -8.25
CA ILE A 40 17.36 -24.94 -8.26
C ILE A 40 16.43 -25.42 -7.14
N GLY A 41 16.21 -26.70 -6.90
CA GLY A 41 15.31 -27.15 -5.82
C GLY A 41 15.68 -26.56 -4.45
N LYS A 42 16.96 -26.61 -4.07
CA LYS A 42 17.44 -26.02 -2.81
C LYS A 42 17.61 -24.50 -2.86
N GLY A 43 18.09 -23.94 -3.98
CA GLY A 43 18.27 -22.49 -4.16
C GLY A 43 16.98 -21.71 -4.44
N LEU A 44 15.98 -22.37 -4.99
CA LEU A 44 14.64 -21.86 -5.30
C LEU A 44 13.70 -22.14 -4.13
N MET A 45 13.85 -23.22 -3.37
CA MET A 45 13.17 -23.31 -2.06
C MET A 45 13.74 -22.27 -1.08
N SER A 46 15.05 -22.04 -1.04
CA SER A 46 15.62 -20.96 -0.24
C SER A 46 15.24 -19.58 -0.78
N GLY A 47 15.25 -19.39 -2.11
CA GLY A 47 14.83 -18.15 -2.76
C GLY A 47 13.35 -17.83 -2.58
N ILE A 48 12.45 -18.80 -2.77
CA ILE A 48 11.01 -18.66 -2.54
C ILE A 48 10.75 -18.42 -1.05
N MET A 49 11.44 -19.12 -0.14
CA MET A 49 11.30 -18.89 1.29
C MET A 49 11.74 -17.47 1.67
N VAL A 50 12.87 -17.00 1.15
CA VAL A 50 13.37 -15.63 1.37
C VAL A 50 12.41 -14.59 0.81
N VAL A 51 11.96 -14.74 -0.44
CA VAL A 51 10.99 -13.82 -1.06
C VAL A 51 9.67 -13.83 -0.26
N SER A 52 9.16 -15.00 0.11
CA SER A 52 7.91 -15.12 0.89
C SER A 52 8.02 -14.44 2.25
N VAL A 53 9.13 -14.66 2.97
CA VAL A 53 9.39 -14.01 4.26
C VAL A 53 9.50 -12.50 4.10
N ILE A 54 10.24 -12.02 3.10
CA ILE A 54 10.37 -10.58 2.82
C ILE A 54 9.00 -9.97 2.48
N THR A 55 8.21 -10.61 1.61
CA THR A 55 6.88 -10.12 1.24
C THR A 55 5.95 -10.06 2.44
N ILE A 56 5.95 -11.08 3.31
CA ILE A 56 5.14 -11.10 4.54
C ILE A 56 5.58 -9.97 5.48
N LEU A 57 6.88 -9.88 5.77
CA LEU A 57 7.42 -8.85 6.66
C LEU A 57 7.16 -7.44 6.13
N PHE A 58 7.36 -7.22 4.83
CA PHE A 58 7.07 -5.95 4.17
C PHE A 58 5.58 -5.58 4.29
N SER A 59 4.67 -6.54 4.08
CA SER A 59 3.23 -6.32 4.22
C SER A 59 2.85 -5.94 5.66
N ILE A 60 3.45 -6.60 6.66
CA ILE A 60 3.22 -6.30 8.08
C ILE A 60 3.72 -4.89 8.41
N ILE A 61 4.95 -4.58 8.03
CA ILE A 61 5.55 -3.25 8.26
C ILE A 61 4.71 -2.17 7.60
N PHE A 62 4.25 -2.41 6.38
CA PHE A 62 3.40 -1.47 5.65
C PHE A 62 2.08 -1.19 6.37
N ILE A 63 1.40 -2.22 6.86
CA ILE A 63 0.17 -2.07 7.66
C ILE A 63 0.44 -1.25 8.92
N ILE A 64 1.56 -1.51 9.62
CA ILE A 64 1.93 -0.77 10.83
C ILE A 64 2.16 0.71 10.51
N ILE A 65 2.94 1.02 9.47
CA ILE A 65 3.20 2.40 9.04
C ILE A 65 1.88 3.10 8.70
N PHE A 66 1.02 2.45 7.92
CA PHE A 66 -0.29 3.00 7.55
C PHE A 66 -1.17 3.30 8.78
N LEU A 67 -1.19 2.41 9.78
CA LEU A 67 -1.92 2.64 11.02
C LEU A 67 -1.34 3.81 11.83
N ILE A 68 -0.01 3.97 11.85
CA ILE A 68 0.66 5.10 12.50
C ILE A 68 0.30 6.41 11.79
N GLU A 69 0.39 6.47 10.46
CA GLU A 69 0.01 7.64 9.65
C GLU A 69 -1.46 8.02 9.88
N SER A 70 -2.36 7.04 9.85
CA SER A 70 -3.77 7.28 10.17
C SER A 70 -3.96 7.76 11.61
N GLY A 71 -3.14 7.27 12.55
CA GLY A 71 -3.15 7.69 13.96
C GLY A 71 -2.77 9.15 14.12
N ILE A 72 -1.69 9.58 13.45
CA ILE A 72 -1.24 10.97 13.43
C ILE A 72 -2.35 11.87 12.87
N LEU A 73 -2.92 11.52 11.71
CA LEU A 73 -4.02 12.29 11.11
C LEU A 73 -5.24 12.35 12.04
N PHE A 74 -5.54 11.27 12.76
CA PHE A 74 -6.65 11.25 13.72
C PHE A 74 -6.39 12.15 14.93
N LEU A 75 -5.16 12.21 15.44
CA LEU A 75 -4.78 13.13 16.52
C LEU A 75 -4.96 14.59 16.08
N PHE A 76 -4.49 14.94 14.88
CA PHE A 76 -4.71 16.26 14.30
C PHE A 76 -6.21 16.53 14.11
N ALA A 77 -6.96 15.53 13.67
CA ALA A 77 -8.40 15.67 13.56
C ALA A 77 -9.06 15.94 14.93
N LYS A 78 -8.59 15.30 16.01
CA LYS A 78 -9.12 15.61 17.35
C LYS A 78 -8.77 17.02 17.79
N ILE A 79 -7.57 17.50 17.50
CA ILE A 79 -7.15 18.89 17.79
C ILE A 79 -8.03 19.92 17.08
N PHE A 80 -8.41 19.66 15.82
CA PHE A 80 -9.28 20.58 15.04
C PHE A 80 -10.80 20.36 15.26
N GLY A 81 -11.17 19.56 16.27
CA GLY A 81 -12.56 19.34 16.69
C GLY A 81 -13.33 18.32 15.85
N GLY A 82 -12.64 17.32 15.31
CA GLY A 82 -13.22 16.24 14.51
C GLY A 82 -14.06 15.27 15.33
N LYS A 83 -15.28 15.01 14.87
CA LYS A 83 -16.27 14.17 15.59
C LYS A 83 -16.20 12.69 15.22
N GLY A 84 -15.35 12.33 14.26
CA GLY A 84 -15.24 10.98 13.72
C GLY A 84 -14.58 9.98 14.65
N SER A 85 -14.71 8.70 14.27
CA SER A 85 -13.98 7.60 14.89
C SER A 85 -12.70 7.29 14.10
N PHE A 86 -11.69 6.78 14.81
CA PHE A 86 -10.44 6.33 14.19
C PHE A 86 -10.72 5.27 13.13
N THR A 87 -11.52 4.25 13.48
CA THR A 87 -11.87 3.13 12.60
C THR A 87 -12.52 3.60 11.29
N THR A 88 -13.47 4.54 11.35
CA THR A 88 -14.14 5.07 10.14
C THR A 88 -13.15 5.83 9.25
N GLN A 89 -12.29 6.66 9.85
CA GLN A 89 -11.26 7.40 9.12
C GLN A 89 -10.28 6.44 8.44
N THR A 90 -9.70 5.50 9.18
CA THR A 90 -8.73 4.53 8.66
C THR A 90 -9.33 3.69 7.54
N TYR A 91 -10.57 3.24 7.71
CA TYR A 91 -11.27 2.49 6.67
C TYR A 91 -11.43 3.32 5.39
N LEU A 92 -11.94 4.55 5.48
CA LEU A 92 -12.14 5.43 4.33
C LEU A 92 -10.83 5.80 3.64
N ILE A 93 -9.74 5.97 4.38
CA ILE A 93 -8.40 6.22 3.81
C ILE A 93 -7.87 4.97 3.10
N SER A 94 -8.10 3.76 3.65
CA SER A 94 -7.54 2.51 3.10
C SER A 94 -8.08 2.14 1.72
N LEU A 95 -9.34 2.50 1.43
CA LEU A 95 -10.02 2.21 0.16
C LEU A 95 -9.25 2.77 -1.05
N PRO A 96 -8.99 4.09 -1.15
CA PRO A 96 -8.21 4.65 -2.24
C PRO A 96 -6.72 4.28 -2.13
N TYR A 97 -6.17 4.07 -0.92
CA TYR A 97 -4.76 3.76 -0.74
C TYR A 97 -4.34 2.48 -1.48
N ALA A 98 -5.17 1.45 -1.47
CA ALA A 98 -4.91 0.21 -2.21
C ALA A 98 -4.72 0.46 -3.72
N ALA A 99 -5.59 1.27 -4.33
CA ALA A 99 -5.49 1.63 -5.74
C ALA A 99 -4.25 2.52 -6.01
N LEU A 100 -3.96 3.46 -5.11
CA LEU A 100 -2.82 4.36 -5.22
C LEU A 100 -1.48 3.63 -5.15
N ILE A 101 -1.37 2.58 -4.34
CA ILE A 101 -0.18 1.71 -4.31
C ILE A 101 0.06 1.10 -5.69
N TRP A 102 -0.97 0.55 -6.33
CA TRP A 102 -0.84 -0.02 -7.67
C TRP A 102 -0.46 1.03 -8.72
N ILE A 103 -1.08 2.20 -8.66
CA ILE A 103 -0.71 3.33 -9.53
C ILE A 103 0.75 3.72 -9.29
N GLY A 104 1.22 3.77 -8.05
CA GLY A 104 2.61 4.02 -7.68
C GLY A 104 3.56 2.99 -8.29
N VAL A 105 3.29 1.70 -8.10
CA VAL A 105 4.10 0.61 -8.66
C VAL A 105 4.14 0.71 -10.18
N VAL A 106 3.00 0.87 -10.85
CA VAL A 106 2.91 0.96 -12.31
C VAL A 106 3.66 2.18 -12.83
N THR A 107 3.44 3.36 -12.25
CA THR A 107 4.08 4.61 -12.71
C THR A 107 5.59 4.59 -12.50
N SER A 108 6.09 4.03 -11.40
CA SER A 108 7.52 3.92 -11.14
C SER A 108 8.21 2.84 -11.99
N PHE A 109 7.61 1.66 -12.14
CA PHE A 109 8.23 0.57 -12.90
C PHE A 109 8.09 0.72 -14.42
N ILE A 110 6.92 1.16 -14.91
CA ILE A 110 6.62 1.15 -16.35
C ILE A 110 6.96 2.49 -16.99
N LEU A 111 6.64 3.61 -16.33
CA LEU A 111 6.78 4.94 -16.91
C LEU A 111 8.01 5.69 -16.42
N SER A 112 8.79 5.10 -15.51
CA SER A 112 9.94 5.73 -14.83
C SER A 112 9.57 7.09 -14.23
N MET A 113 8.31 7.28 -13.83
CA MET A 113 7.83 8.52 -13.25
C MET A 113 8.14 8.57 -11.77
N ASN A 114 8.38 9.78 -11.26
CA ASN A 114 8.66 9.99 -9.86
C ASN A 114 7.41 9.62 -9.01
N PRO A 115 7.51 8.68 -8.06
CA PRO A 115 6.40 8.24 -7.23
C PRO A 115 5.78 9.36 -6.38
N ILE A 116 6.49 10.49 -6.18
CA ILE A 116 5.99 11.66 -5.45
C ILE A 116 4.67 12.19 -6.02
N ILE A 117 4.46 12.08 -7.34
CA ILE A 117 3.22 12.53 -7.98
C ILE A 117 2.00 11.77 -7.42
N VAL A 118 2.16 10.48 -7.14
CA VAL A 118 1.10 9.64 -6.58
C VAL A 118 0.78 10.04 -5.13
N TYR A 119 1.81 10.38 -4.34
CA TYR A 119 1.62 10.89 -2.98
C TYR A 119 0.92 12.24 -2.94
N ILE A 120 1.25 13.15 -3.87
CA ILE A 120 0.54 14.43 -4.00
C ILE A 120 -0.93 14.18 -4.34
N TYR A 121 -1.20 13.28 -5.30
CA TYR A 121 -2.55 12.93 -5.68
C TYR A 121 -3.33 12.26 -4.52
N ALA A 122 -2.65 11.48 -3.68
CA ALA A 122 -3.22 10.83 -2.50
C ALA A 122 -3.78 11.82 -1.46
N LEU A 123 -3.32 13.07 -1.42
CA LEU A 123 -3.85 14.08 -0.51
C LEU A 123 -5.34 14.36 -0.72
N TYR A 124 -5.81 14.30 -1.96
CA TYR A 124 -7.22 14.55 -2.29
C TYR A 124 -8.19 13.51 -1.69
N PRO A 125 -8.03 12.20 -1.94
CA PRO A 125 -8.91 11.20 -1.33
C PRO A 125 -8.78 11.17 0.20
N VAL A 126 -7.60 11.44 0.76
CA VAL A 126 -7.44 11.56 2.22
C VAL A 126 -8.20 12.77 2.77
N ALA A 127 -8.17 13.93 2.08
CA ALA A 127 -8.97 15.10 2.45
C ALA A 127 -10.47 14.76 2.48
N MET A 128 -10.96 14.04 1.47
CA MET A 128 -12.37 13.62 1.41
C MET A 128 -12.71 12.62 2.51
N ALA A 129 -11.84 11.65 2.79
CA ALA A 129 -12.01 10.73 3.90
C ALA A 129 -12.08 11.46 5.26
N LEU A 130 -11.24 12.49 5.46
CA LEU A 130 -11.27 13.33 6.68
C LEU A 130 -12.55 14.17 6.76
N LYS A 131 -13.01 14.74 5.65
CA LYS A 131 -14.29 15.48 5.60
C LYS A 131 -15.46 14.60 6.03
N GLU A 132 -15.55 13.41 5.46
CA GLU A 132 -16.65 12.50 5.70
C GLU A 132 -16.59 11.89 7.11
N SER A 133 -15.41 11.40 7.51
CA SER A 133 -15.26 10.78 8.83
C SER A 133 -15.47 11.76 9.98
N HIS A 134 -14.99 13.01 9.87
CA HIS A 134 -14.99 13.97 10.98
C HIS A 134 -16.01 15.09 10.89
N ASN A 135 -16.84 15.13 9.83
CA ASN A 135 -17.77 16.22 9.53
C ASN A 135 -17.07 17.57 9.39
N TYR A 136 -15.97 17.60 8.63
CA TYR A 136 -15.18 18.82 8.44
C TYR A 136 -15.62 19.69 7.27
N SER A 137 -15.41 21.00 7.45
CA SER A 137 -15.29 21.92 6.32
C SER A 137 -14.00 21.65 5.55
N THR A 138 -13.96 22.05 4.28
CA THR A 138 -12.78 21.86 3.41
C THR A 138 -11.50 22.44 4.03
N ILE A 139 -11.58 23.59 4.71
CA ILE A 139 -10.43 24.24 5.36
C ILE A 139 -9.88 23.37 6.50
N LYS A 140 -10.75 22.83 7.36
CA LYS A 140 -10.32 21.97 8.49
C LYS A 140 -9.68 20.67 8.00
N ALA A 141 -10.21 20.08 6.94
CA ALA A 141 -9.60 18.91 6.31
C ALA A 141 -8.20 19.22 5.77
N GLY A 142 -8.03 20.37 5.10
CA GLY A 142 -6.72 20.84 4.63
C GLY A 142 -5.71 21.06 5.76
N LEU A 143 -6.12 21.68 6.87
CA LEU A 143 -5.25 21.87 8.04
C LEU A 143 -4.86 20.55 8.71
N THR A 144 -5.76 19.57 8.71
CA THR A 144 -5.49 18.24 9.28
C THR A 144 -4.47 17.46 8.44
N LEU A 145 -4.35 17.77 7.14
CA LEU A 145 -3.37 17.16 6.24
C LEU A 145 -1.95 17.72 6.40
N LEU A 146 -1.74 18.72 7.25
CA LEU A 146 -0.44 19.37 7.42
C LEU A 146 0.71 18.37 7.72
N PRO A 147 0.54 17.32 8.55
CA PRO A 147 1.57 16.30 8.73
C PRO A 147 1.93 15.55 7.44
N ALA A 148 0.93 15.19 6.63
CA ALA A 148 1.14 14.50 5.35
C ALA A 148 1.83 15.41 4.33
N ILE A 149 1.45 16.69 4.30
CA ILE A 149 2.08 17.70 3.42
C ILE A 149 3.55 17.90 3.81
N LEU A 150 3.86 18.03 5.10
CA LEU A 150 5.24 18.14 5.59
C LEU A 150 6.06 16.90 5.22
N PHE A 151 5.49 15.71 5.37
CA PHE A 151 6.15 14.47 4.96
C PHE A 151 6.48 14.46 3.46
N ILE A 152 5.54 14.87 2.60
CA ILE A 152 5.76 14.97 1.15
C ILE A 152 6.88 15.98 0.82
N ILE A 153 6.90 17.13 1.51
CA ILE A 153 7.96 18.14 1.32
C ILE A 153 9.33 17.56 1.69
N LEU A 154 9.43 16.82 2.80
CA LEU A 154 10.67 16.15 3.20
C LEU A 154 11.13 15.13 2.15
N LEU A 155 10.20 14.35 1.59
CA LEU A 155 10.52 13.42 0.50
C LEU A 155 11.06 14.14 -0.74
N ILE A 156 10.44 15.25 -1.15
CA ILE A 156 10.90 16.06 -2.28
C ILE A 156 12.32 16.57 -2.04
N ILE A 157 12.59 17.16 -0.87
CA ILE A 157 13.91 17.67 -0.52
C ILE A 157 14.94 16.54 -0.54
N SER A 158 14.63 15.40 0.06
CA SER A 158 15.54 14.25 0.08
C SER A 158 15.87 13.73 -1.32
N SER A 159 14.90 13.77 -2.25
CA SER A 159 15.11 13.33 -3.64
C SER A 159 15.93 14.30 -4.49
N ILE A 160 16.12 15.55 -4.04
CA ILE A 160 16.96 16.55 -4.71
C ILE A 160 18.40 16.49 -4.17
N LEU A 161 18.57 16.12 -2.90
CA LEU A 161 19.86 16.08 -2.21
C LEU A 161 20.64 14.77 -2.43
N LEU A 162 19.98 13.69 -2.86
CA LEU A 162 20.55 12.38 -3.19
C LEU A 162 20.72 12.23 -4.71
#